data_AF-A0A6L9W5X8-F1
#
_entry.id   AF-A0A6L9W5X8-F1
#
_cell.length_a   1.000
_cell.length_b   1.000
_cell.length_c   1.000
_cell.angle_alpha   90.00
_cell.angle_beta   90.00
_cell.angle_gamma   90.00
#
_symmetry.space_group_name_H-M   'P 1'
#
loop_
_entity.id
_entity.type
_entity.pdbx_description
1 polymer ?
#
loop_
_entity_poly.entity_id
_entity_poly.type
_entity_poly.pdbx_seq_one_letter_code
_entity_poly.pdbx_strand_id
1 'polypeptide(L)' 'MTRIRTVLSRRHAARAHLREERALARALASAPTVESAHEITSLAARR' A
#
# COMPACT_ATOMS: atom_id res chain seq x y z
N MET A 1 -7.66 -20.47 18.14
CA MET A 1 -7.32 -20.12 16.74
C MET A 1 -6.18 -21.02 16.27
N THR A 2 -6.35 -21.76 15.18
CA THR A 2 -5.37 -22.74 14.69
C THR A 2 -4.10 -22.08 14.13
N ARG A 3 -2.93 -22.71 14.33
CA ARG A 3 -1.61 -22.27 13.82
C ARG A 3 -1.59 -22.03 12.31
N ILE A 4 -2.45 -22.72 11.56
CA ILE A 4 -2.62 -22.54 10.11
C ILE A 4 -3.26 -21.16 9.82
N ARG A 5 -4.30 -20.77 10.57
CA ARG A 5 -5.01 -19.52 10.37
C ARG A 5 -4.12 -18.30 10.63
N THR A 6 -3.21 -18.39 11.60
CA THR A 6 -2.25 -17.31 11.89
C THR A 6 -1.22 -17.13 10.78
N VAL A 7 -0.67 -18.22 10.25
CA VAL A 7 0.27 -18.18 9.12
C VAL A 7 -0.40 -17.63 7.86
N LEU A 8 -1.62 -18.08 7.54
CA LEU A 8 -2.38 -17.55 6.41
C LEU A 8 -2.68 -16.06 6.59
N SER A 9 -3.13 -15.63 7.77
CA SER A 9 -3.43 -14.22 8.05
C SER A 9 -2.19 -13.35 7.88
N ARG A 10 -1.03 -13.79 8.36
CA ARG A 10 0.26 -13.09 8.16
C ARG A 10 0.62 -12.99 6.68
N ARG A 11 0.47 -14.07 5.91
CA ARG A 11 0.74 -14.07 4.47
C ARG A 11 -0.23 -13.16 3.71
N HIS A 12 -1.50 -13.14 4.09
CA HIS A 12 -2.49 -12.24 3.52
C HIS A 12 -2.18 -10.78 3.84
N ALA A 13 -1.82 -10.47 5.08
CA ALA A 13 -1.39 -9.13 5.49
C ALA A 13 -0.16 -8.67 4.68
N ALA A 14 0.87 -9.51 4.56
CA ALA A 14 2.04 -9.20 3.75
C ALA A 14 1.69 -8.95 2.27
N ARG A 15 0.79 -9.76 1.69
CA ARG A 15 0.33 -9.56 0.30
C ARG A 15 -0.53 -8.31 0.15
N ALA A 16 -1.32 -7.94 1.15
CA ALA A 16 -2.11 -6.71 1.16
C ALA A 16 -1.19 -5.50 1.16
N HIS A 17 -0.21 -5.48 2.08
CA HIS A 17 0.82 -4.44 2.15
C HIS A 17 1.56 -4.27 0.82
N LEU A 18 2.05 -5.36 0.22
CA LEU A 18 2.73 -5.30 -1.08
C LEU A 18 1.83 -4.79 -2.23
N ARG A 19 0.51 -4.97 -2.14
CA ARG A 19 -0.43 -4.41 -3.12
C ARG A 19 -0.66 -2.93 -2.91
N GLU A 20 -0.76 -2.50 -1.65
CA GLU A 20 -0.89 -1.08 -1.30
C GLU A 20 0.35 -0.29 -1.75
N GLU A 21 1.55 -0.79 -1.47
CA GLU A 21 2.82 -0.21 -1.94
C GLU A 21 2.86 -0.05 -3.46
N ARG A 22 2.45 -1.08 -4.20
CA ARG A 22 2.41 -1.01 -5.68
C ARG A 22 1.35 -0.05 -6.19
N ALA A 23 0.21 0.05 -5.50
CA ALA A 23 -0.84 1.00 -5.86
C ALA A 23 -0.36 2.43 -5.66
N LEU A 24 0.34 2.71 -4.56
CA LEU A 24 0.97 4.00 -4.29
C LEU A 24 2.01 4.34 -5.35
N ALA A 25 2.93 3.41 -5.66
CA ALA A 25 3.94 3.64 -6.70
C ALA A 25 3.33 3.93 -8.07
N ARG A 26 2.24 3.24 -8.43
CA ARG A 26 1.51 3.52 -9.68
C ARG A 26 0.82 4.88 -9.66
N ALA A 27 0.18 5.24 -8.55
CA ALA A 27 -0.48 6.55 -8.40
C ALA A 27 0.52 7.69 -8.57
N LEU A 28 1.71 7.57 -7.96
CA LEU A 28 2.80 8.54 -8.12
C LEU A 28 3.32 8.59 -9.56
N ALA A 29 3.50 7.43 -10.21
CA ALA A 29 3.95 7.39 -11.60
C ALA A 29 2.93 7.98 -12.58
N SER A 30 1.63 7.89 -12.26
CA SER A 30 0.54 8.49 -13.05
C SER A 30 0.20 9.93 -12.65
N ALA A 31 0.90 10.51 -11.67
CA ALA A 31 0.58 11.85 -11.20
C ALA A 31 0.84 12.87 -12.32
N PRO A 32 -0.13 13.74 -12.63
CA PRO A 32 -0.01 14.70 -13.72
C PRO A 32 0.99 15.82 -13.42
N THR A 33 1.23 16.11 -12.14
CA THR A 33 2.15 17.17 -11.68
C THR A 33 2.91 16.72 -10.44
N VAL A 34 4.00 17.42 -10.15
CA VAL A 34 4.79 17.25 -8.92
C VAL A 34 3.95 17.56 -7.68
N GLU A 35 3.07 18.56 -7.77
CA GLU A 35 2.13 18.92 -6.69
C GLU A 35 1.16 17.77 -6.39
N SER A 36 0.54 17.18 -7.42
CA SER A 36 -0.33 16.01 -7.23
C SER A 36 0.42 14.80 -6.67
N ALA A 37 1.68 14.57 -7.06
CA ALA A 37 2.52 13.53 -6.46
C ALA A 37 2.81 13.80 -4.98
N HIS A 38 3.05 15.06 -4.61
CA HIS A 38 3.23 15.48 -3.22
C HIS A 38 1.93 15.28 -2.41
N GLU A 39 0.77 15.61 -2.96
CA GLU A 39 -0.52 15.37 -2.30
C GLU A 39 -0.73 13.87 -2.04
N ILE A 40 -0.48 13.01 -3.05
CA ILE A 40 -0.60 11.56 -2.91
C ILE A 40 0.32 11.02 -1.81
N THR A 41 1.58 11.45 -1.77
CA THR A 41 2.51 11.04 -0.69
C THR A 41 2.07 11.55 0.68
N SER A 42 1.57 12.79 0.76
CA SER A 42 1.07 13.38 2.01
C SER A 42 -0.15 12.66 2.56
N LEU A 43 -1.08 12.22 1.69
CA LEU A 43 -2.25 11.43 2.07
C LEU A 43 -1.85 10.03 2.53
N ALA A 44 -0.90 9.40 1.83
CA ALA A 44 -0.40 8.09 2.21
C ALA A 44 0.31 8.08 3.56
N ALA A 45 1.08 9.13 3.88
CA ALA A 45 1.81 9.25 5.15
C ALA A 45 0.91 9.50 6.37
N ARG A 46 -0.35 9.92 6.16
CA ARG A 46 -1.34 10.16 7.23
C ARG A 46 -2.18 8.93 7.59
N ARG A 47 -2.09 7.86 6.80
CA ARG A 47 -2.84 6.61 6.99
C ARG A 47 -2.09 5.64 7.88
#